data_AF-A0A1F9MU53-F1
#
_entry.id   AF-A0A1F9MU53-F1
#
_cell.length_a   1.000
_cell.length_b   1.000
_cell.length_c   1.000
_cell.angle_alpha   90.00
_cell.angle_beta   90.00
_cell.angle_gamma   90.00
#
_symmetry.space_group_name_H-M   'P 1'
#
loop_
_entity.id
_entity.type
_entity.pdbx_description
1 polymer ?
#
loop_
_entity_poly.entity_id
_entity_poly.type
_entity_poly.pdbx_seq_one_letter_code
_entity_poly.pdbx_strand_id
1 'polypeptide(L)'
;MDHSTTRHWVPNYCHTDNFLPTVQETVILMANPPYFFPDFVGRAMAFLQSEAVAKLGFVFDPTSVLPCKWKCSDESLFGVDLALYAFTGQHPFDKGKLGGQFNEGAVAAGVHHCKTNIDFGGAHVGYIPGPNGGEFGHIQRPLNAEELSTDCGALMGIMRPYKEIYDDACRSILIYRPAGERILTSIPNEFLEPSWSSHNIKLLIDVERFCDGLVPYDVNIRHTHKLAGRSLFYVNDEFLLSVSSENLGRYSTPEKHRIGPELTSPFFHIFDVNPEMEGGVLRHRFLAYMKYILSSKVAPYPLKAAVTRSNIEYNKLTDCVRAEAFRHYSFASFTGVFIDMYDVAKRSYVNLFQPIGCSLKTADRIREHEFSAAELREAFDGLSPAKPVIPLKGVLGYDNADHLIADFTFRPENPTTPTLGQSRRG
;
A
#
# COMPACT_ATOMS: atom_id res chain seq x y z
N MET A 1 32.05 14.74 15.63
CA MET A 1 30.85 15.28 14.95
C MET A 1 29.76 15.37 15.99
N ASP A 2 28.96 16.42 15.94
CA ASP A 2 27.78 16.54 16.79
C ASP A 2 26.70 15.61 16.24
N HIS A 3 26.35 14.56 17.00
CA HIS A 3 25.27 13.63 16.65
C HIS A 3 23.95 14.02 17.32
N SER A 4 23.77 15.29 17.71
CA SER A 4 22.57 15.78 18.38
C SER A 4 21.30 15.69 17.53
N THR A 5 21.42 15.73 16.20
CA THR A 5 20.29 15.58 15.27
C THR A 5 20.72 15.02 13.92
N THR A 6 19.88 14.19 13.31
CA THR A 6 20.02 13.70 11.92
C THR A 6 19.05 14.38 10.96
N ARG A 7 18.10 15.18 11.46
CA ARG A 7 17.01 15.76 10.67
C ARG A 7 17.47 16.76 9.62
N HIS A 8 18.63 17.39 9.82
CA HIS A 8 19.21 18.34 8.85
C HIS A 8 19.69 17.67 7.55
N TRP A 9 19.86 16.35 7.54
CA TRP A 9 20.21 15.58 6.35
C TRP A 9 19.01 15.04 5.58
N VAL A 10 17.81 15.10 6.18
CA VAL A 10 16.61 14.50 5.62
C VAL A 10 16.08 15.41 4.50
N PRO A 11 15.80 14.89 3.28
CA PRO A 11 15.22 15.70 2.22
C PRO A 11 13.84 16.24 2.61
N ASN A 12 13.49 17.42 2.11
CA ASN A 12 12.23 18.11 2.43
C ASN A 12 11.01 17.18 2.41
N TYR A 13 10.87 16.30 1.41
CA TYR A 13 9.69 15.42 1.26
C TYR A 13 9.54 14.36 2.38
N CYS A 14 10.58 14.12 3.19
CA CYS A 14 10.57 13.19 4.31
C CYS A 14 10.30 13.85 5.67
N HIS A 15 10.14 15.18 5.71
CA HIS A 15 9.79 15.89 6.94
C HIS A 15 8.37 15.51 7.40
N THR A 16 8.22 15.33 8.71
CA THR A 16 6.94 14.94 9.33
C THR A 16 5.85 16.00 9.20
N ASP A 17 6.23 17.25 8.96
CA ASP A 17 5.30 18.38 8.83
C ASP A 17 4.68 18.46 7.43
N ASN A 18 5.19 17.68 6.47
CA ASN A 18 4.57 17.63 5.15
C ASN A 18 3.24 16.90 5.20
N PHE A 19 2.25 17.49 4.55
CA PHE A 19 0.96 16.86 4.34
C PHE A 19 1.12 15.63 3.43
N LEU A 20 0.96 14.44 4.01
CA LEU A 20 0.75 13.21 3.27
C LEU A 20 -0.76 12.98 3.13
N PRO A 21 -1.28 12.79 1.90
CA PRO A 21 -2.65 12.32 1.73
C PRO A 21 -2.94 11.11 2.63
N THR A 22 -4.12 11.11 3.23
CA THR A 22 -4.54 9.99 4.07
C THR A 22 -4.65 8.74 3.22
N VAL A 23 -3.99 7.66 3.66
CA VAL A 23 -4.12 6.33 3.07
C VAL A 23 -4.99 5.52 4.02
N GLN A 24 -6.00 4.84 3.50
CA GLN A 24 -6.84 3.99 4.33
C GLN A 24 -6.00 2.89 5.02
N GLU A 25 -6.26 2.70 6.31
CA GLU A 25 -5.53 1.71 7.09
C GLU A 25 -5.86 0.28 6.64
N THR A 26 -4.83 -0.51 6.37
CA THR A 26 -4.97 -1.87 5.86
C THR A 26 -5.76 -2.76 6.81
N VAL A 27 -5.67 -2.53 8.13
CA VAL A 27 -6.48 -3.26 9.11
C VAL A 27 -7.98 -2.99 8.94
N ILE A 28 -8.37 -1.77 8.63
CA ILE A 28 -9.78 -1.40 8.41
C ILE A 28 -10.26 -2.00 7.08
N LEU A 29 -9.44 -1.85 6.04
CA LEU A 29 -9.74 -2.39 4.71
C LEU A 29 -9.93 -3.91 4.72
N MET A 30 -8.99 -4.62 5.36
CA MET A 30 -8.97 -6.10 5.40
C MET A 30 -9.74 -6.67 6.60
N ALA A 31 -10.51 -5.86 7.33
CA ALA A 31 -11.42 -6.35 8.36
C ALA A 31 -12.54 -7.21 7.76
N ASN A 32 -12.88 -6.97 6.48
CA ASN A 32 -13.81 -7.76 5.71
C ASN A 32 -13.06 -8.54 4.62
N PRO A 33 -13.57 -9.73 4.22
CA PRO A 33 -12.98 -10.46 3.11
C PRO A 33 -13.13 -9.68 1.79
N PRO A 34 -12.14 -9.79 0.87
CA PRO A 34 -12.24 -9.21 -0.45
C PRO A 34 -13.35 -9.90 -1.26
N TYR A 35 -13.84 -9.23 -2.30
CA TYR A 35 -14.82 -9.80 -3.22
C TYR A 35 -14.13 -10.64 -4.28
N PHE A 36 -14.77 -11.69 -4.77
CA PHE A 36 -14.41 -12.22 -6.09
C PHE A 36 -14.72 -11.15 -7.15
N PHE A 37 -13.74 -10.80 -8.00
CA PHE A 37 -13.85 -9.60 -8.82
C PHE A 37 -15.09 -9.56 -9.76
N PRO A 38 -15.47 -10.65 -10.46
CA PRO A 38 -16.72 -10.68 -11.22
C PRO A 38 -17.98 -10.41 -10.38
N ASP A 39 -18.05 -10.93 -9.14
CA ASP A 39 -19.15 -10.63 -8.22
C ASP A 39 -19.16 -9.14 -7.86
N PHE A 40 -17.99 -8.57 -7.57
CA PHE A 40 -17.83 -7.13 -7.34
C PHE A 40 -18.32 -6.29 -8.51
N VAL A 41 -17.96 -6.64 -9.76
CA VAL A 41 -18.42 -5.93 -10.96
C VAL A 41 -19.94 -6.03 -11.06
N GLY A 42 -20.53 -7.21 -10.85
CA GLY A 42 -21.98 -7.37 -10.85
C GLY A 42 -22.69 -6.50 -9.81
N ARG A 43 -22.14 -6.42 -8.59
CA ARG A 43 -22.66 -5.54 -7.54
C ARG A 43 -22.48 -4.06 -7.87
N ALA A 44 -21.34 -3.68 -8.45
CA ALA A 44 -21.09 -2.32 -8.91
C ALA A 44 -22.11 -1.89 -9.97
N MET A 45 -22.43 -2.75 -10.94
CA MET A 45 -23.47 -2.46 -11.94
C MET A 45 -24.86 -2.33 -11.30
N ALA A 46 -25.22 -3.23 -10.38
CA ALA A 46 -26.49 -3.15 -9.64
C ALA A 46 -26.57 -1.87 -8.80
N PHE A 47 -25.46 -1.46 -8.19
CA PHE A 47 -25.35 -0.24 -7.42
C PHE A 47 -25.55 0.99 -8.30
N LEU A 48 -24.91 1.06 -9.46
CA LEU A 48 -25.09 2.17 -10.41
C LEU A 48 -26.52 2.26 -10.97
N GLN A 49 -27.25 1.14 -11.02
CA GLN A 49 -28.67 1.08 -11.40
C GLN A 49 -29.63 1.43 -10.25
N SER A 50 -29.14 1.57 -9.03
CA SER A 50 -29.99 1.75 -7.85
C SER A 50 -30.63 3.14 -7.79
N GLU A 51 -31.77 3.21 -7.10
CA GLU A 51 -32.45 4.48 -6.81
C GLU A 51 -31.56 5.44 -5.99
N ALA A 52 -30.69 4.89 -5.14
CA ALA A 52 -29.75 5.68 -4.34
C ALA A 52 -28.77 6.46 -5.23
N VAL A 53 -28.22 5.82 -6.24
CA VAL A 53 -27.32 6.48 -7.22
C VAL A 53 -28.08 7.47 -8.10
N ALA A 54 -29.30 7.10 -8.54
CA ALA A 54 -30.14 8.02 -9.32
C ALA A 54 -30.49 9.30 -8.55
N LYS A 55 -30.74 9.21 -7.22
CA LYS A 55 -30.97 10.37 -6.34
C LYS A 55 -29.77 11.31 -6.23
N LEU A 56 -28.56 10.82 -6.44
CA LEU A 56 -27.35 11.66 -6.53
C LEU A 56 -27.24 12.40 -7.86
N GLY A 57 -28.11 12.09 -8.83
CA GLY A 57 -28.13 12.66 -10.18
C GLY A 57 -27.21 11.94 -11.16
N PHE A 58 -26.65 10.78 -10.78
CA PHE A 58 -25.87 9.96 -11.69
C PHE A 58 -26.80 9.06 -12.50
N VAL A 59 -26.77 9.20 -13.82
CA VAL A 59 -27.59 8.42 -14.74
C VAL A 59 -26.71 7.34 -15.36
N PHE A 60 -26.98 6.08 -14.99
CA PHE A 60 -26.31 4.93 -15.57
C PHE A 60 -27.19 4.31 -16.67
N ASP A 61 -26.66 4.27 -17.89
CA ASP A 61 -27.24 3.55 -19.03
C ASP A 61 -26.21 2.52 -19.53
N PRO A 62 -26.46 1.21 -19.37
CA PRO A 62 -25.51 0.17 -19.78
C PRO A 62 -25.22 0.18 -21.29
N THR A 63 -26.05 0.82 -22.12
CA THR A 63 -25.82 0.96 -23.58
C THR A 63 -24.99 2.19 -23.95
N SER A 64 -24.76 3.10 -22.99
CA SER A 64 -24.09 4.39 -23.20
C SER A 64 -23.04 4.66 -22.12
N VAL A 65 -22.23 3.66 -21.82
CA VAL A 65 -21.11 3.74 -20.88
C VAL A 65 -19.85 3.16 -21.49
N LEU A 66 -18.70 3.76 -21.17
CA LEU A 66 -17.39 3.21 -21.50
C LEU A 66 -16.81 2.52 -20.26
N PRO A 67 -16.73 1.18 -20.21
CA PRO A 67 -15.92 0.53 -19.19
C PRO A 67 -14.46 0.93 -19.38
N CYS A 68 -13.82 1.28 -18.28
CA CYS A 68 -12.44 1.69 -18.23
C CYS A 68 -11.72 0.90 -17.16
N LYS A 69 -10.42 0.70 -17.36
CA LYS A 69 -9.55 0.05 -16.39
C LYS A 69 -8.32 0.89 -16.14
N TRP A 70 -7.78 0.83 -14.93
CA TRP A 70 -6.40 1.25 -14.68
C TRP A 70 -5.76 0.26 -13.71
N LYS A 71 -4.89 -0.57 -14.25
CA LYS A 71 -4.21 -1.66 -13.54
C LYS A 71 -2.84 -1.92 -14.16
N CYS A 72 -2.06 -2.82 -13.56
CA CYS A 72 -0.84 -3.30 -14.18
C CYS A 72 -1.14 -4.12 -15.45
N SER A 73 -0.16 -4.23 -16.34
CA SER A 73 -0.24 -5.05 -17.55
C SER A 73 0.12 -6.53 -17.32
N ASP A 74 0.32 -6.92 -16.07
CA ASP A 74 0.65 -8.30 -15.68
C ASP A 74 -0.46 -9.28 -16.15
N GLU A 75 -0.06 -10.46 -16.63
CA GLU A 75 -1.01 -11.45 -17.15
C GLU A 75 -1.91 -12.02 -16.07
N SER A 76 -1.52 -11.95 -14.79
CA SER A 76 -2.35 -12.34 -13.64
C SER A 76 -3.67 -11.58 -13.58
N LEU A 77 -3.70 -10.37 -14.14
CA LEU A 77 -4.87 -9.49 -14.17
C LEU A 77 -5.67 -9.60 -15.47
N PHE A 78 -5.38 -10.55 -16.36
CA PHE A 78 -6.16 -10.70 -17.59
C PHE A 78 -7.63 -11.04 -17.31
N GLY A 79 -7.90 -11.78 -16.24
CA GLY A 79 -9.26 -12.10 -15.78
C GLY A 79 -10.11 -10.86 -15.46
N VAL A 80 -9.49 -9.77 -15.00
CA VAL A 80 -10.15 -8.46 -14.77
C VAL A 80 -10.74 -7.93 -16.08
N ASP A 81 -9.98 -8.00 -17.18
CA ASP A 81 -10.41 -7.48 -18.48
C ASP A 81 -11.61 -8.26 -19.02
N LEU A 82 -11.54 -9.59 -18.88
CA LEU A 82 -12.60 -10.51 -19.29
C LEU A 82 -13.87 -10.34 -18.46
N ALA A 83 -13.74 -10.13 -17.15
CA ALA A 83 -14.87 -9.87 -16.27
C ALA A 83 -15.59 -8.56 -16.66
N LEU A 84 -14.84 -7.48 -16.86
CA LEU A 84 -15.42 -6.21 -17.33
C LEU A 84 -16.12 -6.37 -18.68
N TYR A 85 -15.48 -7.09 -19.62
CA TYR A 85 -16.09 -7.39 -20.92
C TYR A 85 -17.39 -8.21 -20.78
N ALA A 86 -17.43 -9.21 -19.90
CA ALA A 86 -18.61 -10.03 -19.69
C ALA A 86 -19.81 -9.23 -19.16
N PHE A 87 -19.57 -8.28 -18.25
CA PHE A 87 -20.63 -7.48 -17.65
C PHE A 87 -21.10 -6.31 -18.51
N THR A 88 -20.22 -5.76 -19.34
CA THR A 88 -20.52 -4.56 -20.14
C THR A 88 -20.76 -4.85 -21.62
N GLY A 89 -20.33 -6.02 -22.11
CA GLY A 89 -20.29 -6.35 -23.53
C GLY A 89 -19.25 -5.55 -24.32
N GLN A 90 -18.43 -4.73 -23.67
CA GLN A 90 -17.48 -3.81 -24.29
C GLN A 90 -16.08 -4.02 -23.72
N HIS A 91 -15.06 -3.97 -24.58
CA HIS A 91 -13.68 -4.11 -24.11
C HIS A 91 -13.29 -2.88 -23.27
N PRO A 92 -12.74 -3.05 -22.05
CA PRO A 92 -12.44 -1.92 -21.19
C PRO A 92 -11.31 -1.05 -21.76
N PHE A 93 -11.54 0.26 -21.85
CA PHE A 93 -10.53 1.22 -22.28
C PHE A 93 -9.41 1.35 -21.24
N ASP A 94 -8.16 1.31 -21.68
CA ASP A 94 -7.01 1.28 -20.78
C ASP A 94 -6.54 2.69 -20.38
N LYS A 95 -6.58 2.95 -19.07
CA LYS A 95 -6.04 4.15 -18.41
C LYS A 95 -4.91 3.79 -17.44
N GLY A 96 -4.42 2.56 -17.47
CA GLY A 96 -3.38 2.03 -16.58
C GLY A 96 -1.96 2.13 -17.14
N LYS A 97 -1.00 1.93 -16.26
CA LYS A 97 0.43 1.68 -16.54
C LYS A 97 0.95 0.63 -15.54
N LEU A 98 2.17 0.15 -15.78
CA LEU A 98 2.87 -0.80 -14.89
C LEU A 98 2.81 -0.36 -13.42
N GLY A 99 2.63 -1.34 -12.53
CA GLY A 99 2.50 -1.09 -11.09
C GLY A 99 1.16 -0.53 -10.65
N GLY A 100 0.14 -0.55 -11.52
CA GLY A 100 -1.18 0.02 -11.22
C GLY A 100 -1.18 1.54 -11.19
N GLN A 101 -0.31 2.18 -11.98
CA GLN A 101 -0.25 3.64 -12.10
C GLN A 101 -1.40 4.16 -12.98
N PHE A 102 -1.99 5.29 -12.59
CA PHE A 102 -3.02 5.93 -13.38
C PHE A 102 -2.42 6.86 -14.45
N ASN A 103 -2.89 6.71 -15.69
CA ASN A 103 -2.51 7.51 -16.83
C ASN A 103 -3.50 8.67 -17.07
N GLU A 104 -3.24 9.83 -16.46
CA GLU A 104 -4.06 11.05 -16.64
C GLU A 104 -4.29 11.41 -18.12
N GLY A 105 -3.27 11.25 -18.96
CA GLY A 105 -3.37 11.56 -20.39
C GLY A 105 -4.40 10.70 -21.14
N ALA A 106 -4.78 9.54 -20.59
CA ALA A 106 -5.79 8.66 -21.18
C ALA A 106 -7.23 9.12 -20.89
N VAL A 107 -7.46 10.01 -19.90
CA VAL A 107 -8.81 10.50 -19.57
C VAL A 107 -9.41 11.25 -20.75
N ALA A 108 -8.64 12.15 -21.36
CA ALA A 108 -9.07 12.90 -22.53
C ALA A 108 -9.52 11.98 -23.67
N ALA A 109 -8.74 10.94 -23.96
CA ALA A 109 -9.12 9.96 -24.97
C ALA A 109 -10.40 9.19 -24.60
N GLY A 110 -10.52 8.72 -23.35
CA GLY A 110 -11.70 7.97 -22.89
C GLY A 110 -13.00 8.76 -22.98
N VAL A 111 -12.99 10.04 -22.62
CA VAL A 111 -14.19 10.90 -22.69
C VAL A 111 -14.63 11.24 -24.12
N HIS A 112 -13.73 11.14 -25.11
CA HIS A 112 -14.10 11.28 -26.52
C HIS A 112 -14.90 10.08 -27.05
N HIS A 113 -14.78 8.91 -26.43
CA HIS A 113 -15.50 7.71 -26.84
C HIS A 113 -16.91 7.63 -26.23
N CYS A 114 -17.07 8.08 -24.99
CA CYS A 114 -18.36 8.09 -24.31
C CYS A 114 -18.43 9.17 -23.23
N LYS A 115 -19.63 9.73 -23.03
CA LYS A 115 -19.87 10.77 -22.02
C LYS A 115 -19.83 10.25 -20.58
N THR A 116 -20.07 8.95 -20.38
CA THR A 116 -20.05 8.29 -19.07
C THR A 116 -18.96 7.23 -19.06
N ASN A 117 -17.98 7.40 -18.19
CA ASN A 117 -16.89 6.46 -17.98
C ASN A 117 -17.12 5.68 -16.67
N ILE A 118 -16.84 4.39 -16.68
CA ILE A 118 -16.89 3.56 -15.48
C ILE A 118 -15.54 2.92 -15.28
N ASP A 119 -14.78 3.44 -14.33
CA ASP A 119 -13.42 3.04 -14.06
C ASP A 119 -13.37 1.96 -12.99
N PHE A 120 -12.63 0.89 -13.26
CA PHE A 120 -12.22 -0.09 -12.25
C PHE A 120 -10.70 -0.10 -12.20
N GLY A 121 -10.12 0.14 -11.03
CA GLY A 121 -8.67 0.15 -10.96
C GLY A 121 -8.04 0.11 -9.59
N GLY A 122 -6.72 0.01 -9.62
CA GLY A 122 -5.91 -0.27 -8.45
C GLY A 122 -4.57 -0.89 -8.79
N ALA A 123 -3.67 -0.86 -7.81
CA ALA A 123 -2.53 -1.75 -7.77
C ALA A 123 -2.96 -3.19 -7.49
N HIS A 124 -2.03 -4.11 -7.70
CA HIS A 124 -2.23 -5.53 -7.44
C HIS A 124 -1.09 -6.12 -6.61
N VAL A 125 -1.38 -7.25 -5.98
CA VAL A 125 -0.42 -8.02 -5.17
C VAL A 125 -0.75 -9.51 -5.25
N GLY A 126 0.29 -10.32 -5.43
CA GLY A 126 0.15 -11.77 -5.42
C GLY A 126 -0.11 -12.29 -4.02
N TYR A 127 -0.92 -13.33 -3.92
CA TYR A 127 -1.24 -14.00 -2.67
C TYR A 127 -1.16 -15.51 -2.81
N ILE A 128 -0.44 -16.14 -1.88
CA ILE A 128 -0.36 -17.59 -1.72
C ILE A 128 -1.12 -17.96 -0.45
N PRO A 129 -2.23 -18.70 -0.56
CA PRO A 129 -2.94 -19.23 0.61
C PRO A 129 -2.03 -20.05 1.52
N GLY A 130 -2.22 -19.89 2.83
CA GLY A 130 -1.45 -20.65 3.80
C GLY A 130 -1.89 -20.41 5.24
N PRO A 131 -1.30 -21.14 6.20
CA PRO A 131 -1.48 -20.86 7.62
C PRO A 131 -1.01 -19.44 7.95
N ASN A 132 -1.52 -18.89 9.06
CA ASN A 132 -1.13 -17.56 9.56
C ASN A 132 -1.37 -16.40 8.56
N GLY A 133 -2.39 -16.55 7.70
CA GLY A 133 -2.82 -15.49 6.80
C GLY A 133 -2.10 -15.46 5.45
N GLY A 134 -1.40 -16.54 5.07
CA GLY A 134 -0.78 -16.70 3.76
C GLY A 134 0.44 -15.78 3.52
N GLU A 135 0.91 -15.76 2.28
CA GLU A 135 2.05 -14.95 1.85
C GLU A 135 1.65 -13.95 0.77
N PHE A 136 2.03 -12.68 0.94
CA PHE A 136 1.83 -11.63 -0.05
C PHE A 136 3.10 -11.32 -0.82
N GLY A 137 2.94 -10.86 -2.06
CA GLY A 137 4.03 -10.37 -2.91
C GLY A 137 4.55 -11.41 -3.91
N HIS A 138 3.97 -12.60 -3.93
CA HIS A 138 4.34 -13.68 -4.84
C HIS A 138 3.11 -14.38 -5.41
N ILE A 139 3.27 -14.94 -6.61
CA ILE A 139 2.28 -15.78 -7.25
C ILE A 139 2.97 -16.87 -8.07
N GLN A 140 2.29 -18.00 -8.26
CA GLN A 140 2.74 -19.08 -9.14
C GLN A 140 2.61 -18.66 -10.61
N ARG A 141 3.67 -18.89 -11.41
CA ARG A 141 3.70 -18.62 -12.86
C ARG A 141 3.73 -19.93 -13.64
N PRO A 142 2.60 -20.38 -14.22
CA PRO A 142 2.53 -21.69 -14.88
C PRO A 142 3.40 -21.79 -16.13
N LEU A 143 3.74 -20.66 -16.77
CA LEU A 143 4.59 -20.63 -17.97
C LEU A 143 6.08 -20.69 -17.65
N ASN A 144 6.49 -20.51 -16.40
CA ASN A 144 7.88 -20.54 -15.96
C ASN A 144 8.10 -21.69 -14.97
N ALA A 145 7.90 -22.94 -15.43
CA ALA A 145 8.06 -24.15 -14.62
C ALA A 145 7.32 -24.14 -13.27
N GLU A 146 6.20 -23.39 -13.19
CA GLU A 146 5.42 -23.22 -11.96
C GLU A 146 6.21 -22.53 -10.81
N GLU A 147 7.25 -21.76 -11.14
CA GLU A 147 8.00 -20.99 -10.16
C GLU A 147 7.15 -19.91 -9.49
N LEU A 148 7.44 -19.68 -8.21
CA LEU A 148 6.94 -18.52 -7.48
C LEU A 148 7.75 -17.29 -7.92
N SER A 149 7.05 -16.26 -8.37
CA SER A 149 7.66 -15.01 -8.80
C SER A 149 6.99 -13.82 -8.12
N THR A 150 7.70 -12.71 -8.08
CA THR A 150 7.23 -11.48 -7.46
C THR A 150 6.01 -10.89 -8.17
N ASP A 151 5.01 -10.45 -7.40
CA ASP A 151 3.78 -9.87 -7.89
C ASP A 151 3.20 -8.81 -6.94
N CYS A 152 3.03 -7.55 -7.33
CA CYS A 152 3.37 -6.91 -8.60
C CYS A 152 4.88 -6.74 -8.81
N GLY A 153 5.43 -7.28 -9.90
CA GLY A 153 6.88 -7.18 -10.21
C GLY A 153 7.40 -5.74 -10.30
N ALA A 154 6.64 -4.83 -10.93
CA ALA A 154 7.04 -3.42 -11.04
C ALA A 154 7.03 -2.70 -9.69
N LEU A 155 5.98 -2.89 -8.89
CA LEU A 155 5.87 -2.25 -7.57
C LEU A 155 6.94 -2.77 -6.61
N MET A 156 7.17 -4.09 -6.60
CA MET A 156 8.20 -4.69 -5.76
C MET A 156 9.62 -4.36 -6.24
N GLY A 157 9.82 -4.16 -7.54
CA GLY A 157 11.05 -3.60 -8.09
C GLY A 157 11.39 -2.23 -7.51
N ILE A 158 10.39 -1.35 -7.37
CA ILE A 158 10.55 -0.04 -6.71
C ILE A 158 10.85 -0.20 -5.21
N MET A 159 10.17 -1.13 -4.53
CA MET A 159 10.34 -1.36 -3.09
C MET A 159 11.70 -1.96 -2.71
N ARG A 160 12.28 -2.80 -3.58
CA ARG A 160 13.44 -3.64 -3.29
C ARG A 160 14.61 -2.92 -2.62
N PRO A 161 15.20 -1.85 -3.19
CA PRO A 161 16.36 -1.21 -2.58
C PRO A 161 16.05 -0.59 -1.21
N TYR A 162 14.80 -0.16 -0.98
CA TYR A 162 14.36 0.37 0.30
C TYR A 162 14.15 -0.74 1.34
N LYS A 163 13.61 -1.89 0.92
CA LYS A 163 13.46 -3.07 1.77
C LYS A 163 14.82 -3.62 2.19
N GLU A 164 15.77 -3.68 1.28
CA GLU A 164 17.14 -4.16 1.55
C GLU A 164 17.84 -3.34 2.63
N ILE A 165 17.82 -2.00 2.54
CA ILE A 165 18.44 -1.14 3.55
C ILE A 165 17.67 -1.13 4.88
N TYR A 166 16.34 -1.23 4.85
CA TYR A 166 15.52 -1.35 6.05
C TYR A 166 15.79 -2.65 6.79
N ASP A 167 15.86 -3.77 6.07
CA ASP A 167 16.19 -5.07 6.65
C ASP A 167 17.60 -5.08 7.21
N ASP A 168 18.53 -4.39 6.55
CA ASP A 168 19.87 -4.25 7.07
C ASP A 168 19.91 -3.46 8.38
N ALA A 169 19.24 -2.30 8.44
CA ALA A 169 19.09 -1.55 9.68
C ALA A 169 18.47 -2.40 10.81
N CYS A 170 17.41 -3.16 10.49
CA CYS A 170 16.76 -4.08 11.42
C CYS A 170 17.71 -5.14 11.99
N ARG A 171 18.68 -5.63 11.21
CA ARG A 171 19.66 -6.64 11.64
C ARG A 171 20.90 -6.04 12.29
N SER A 172 21.29 -4.84 11.87
CA SER A 172 22.59 -4.24 12.17
C SER A 172 22.53 -3.32 13.39
N ILE A 173 21.36 -2.79 13.75
CA ILE A 173 21.15 -2.01 14.98
C ILE A 173 20.90 -2.96 16.15
N LEU A 174 21.67 -2.77 17.22
CA LEU A 174 21.69 -3.67 18.36
C LEU A 174 21.22 -2.95 19.62
N ILE A 175 20.43 -3.62 20.45
CA ILE A 175 19.87 -3.12 21.72
C ILE A 175 20.18 -4.12 22.83
N TYR A 176 20.64 -3.62 23.99
CA TYR A 176 20.99 -4.45 25.14
C TYR A 176 21.13 -3.64 26.43
N ARG A 177 21.10 -4.32 27.58
CA ARG A 177 21.36 -3.74 28.91
C ARG A 177 22.63 -4.33 29.52
N PRO A 178 23.77 -3.62 29.51
CA PRO A 178 24.94 -4.09 30.23
C PRO A 178 24.69 -4.05 31.75
N ALA A 179 24.97 -5.17 32.44
CA ALA A 179 25.10 -5.31 33.90
C ALA A 179 24.25 -4.38 34.80
N GLY A 180 22.92 -4.31 34.59
CA GLY A 180 22.01 -3.56 35.45
C GLY A 180 21.94 -2.04 35.17
N GLU A 181 22.56 -1.58 34.09
CA GLU A 181 22.54 -0.16 33.68
C GLU A 181 21.35 0.19 32.80
N ARG A 182 21.38 1.39 32.20
CA ARG A 182 20.40 1.83 31.20
C ARG A 182 20.50 0.96 29.94
N ILE A 183 19.40 0.85 29.20
CA ILE A 183 19.39 0.18 27.90
C ILE A 183 20.20 1.02 26.91
N LEU A 184 21.11 0.37 26.21
CA LEU A 184 21.97 0.96 25.20
C LEU A 184 21.55 0.50 23.80
N THR A 185 21.82 1.34 22.81
CA THR A 185 21.78 0.97 21.40
C THR A 185 23.13 1.23 20.74
N SER A 186 23.59 0.24 19.97
CA SER A 186 24.75 0.38 19.11
C SER A 186 24.27 0.50 17.67
N ILE A 187 24.64 1.60 17.00
CA ILE A 187 24.15 1.95 15.66
C ILE A 187 25.35 2.04 14.70
N PRO A 188 25.34 1.35 13.54
CA PRO A 188 26.27 1.60 12.44
C PRO A 188 26.25 3.07 12.02
N ASN A 189 27.42 3.66 11.83
CA ASN A 189 27.51 5.09 11.52
C ASN A 189 26.91 5.48 10.16
N GLU A 190 26.75 4.52 9.24
CA GLU A 190 26.03 4.72 7.97
C GLU A 190 24.54 5.07 8.14
N PHE A 191 23.94 4.73 9.29
CA PHE A 191 22.57 5.11 9.65
C PHE A 191 22.50 6.40 10.48
N LEU A 192 23.64 7.07 10.70
CA LEU A 192 23.74 8.34 11.44
C LEU A 192 24.19 9.49 10.55
N GLU A 193 24.96 9.20 9.50
CA GLU A 193 25.44 10.20 8.55
C GLU A 193 25.38 9.67 7.10
N PRO A 194 24.67 10.35 6.18
CA PRO A 194 24.48 9.85 4.82
C PRO A 194 25.76 9.60 4.03
N SER A 195 26.80 10.39 4.31
CA SER A 195 28.10 10.38 3.63
C SER A 195 28.91 9.09 3.89
N TRP A 196 28.53 8.31 4.90
CA TRP A 196 29.21 7.06 5.27
C TRP A 196 28.70 5.85 4.48
N SER A 197 27.63 6.02 3.70
CA SER A 197 27.11 5.02 2.77
C SER A 197 27.35 5.49 1.33
N SER A 198 27.65 4.56 0.42
CA SER A 198 27.73 4.83 -1.03
C SER A 198 26.40 4.60 -1.77
N HIS A 199 25.40 4.03 -1.10
CA HIS A 199 24.10 3.71 -1.72
C HIS A 199 23.29 4.98 -1.99
N ASN A 200 22.50 5.00 -3.07
CA ASN A 200 21.58 6.12 -3.34
C ASN A 200 20.42 6.16 -2.35
N ILE A 201 19.88 4.99 -2.00
CA ILE A 201 18.86 4.89 -0.97
C ILE A 201 19.54 4.94 0.40
N LYS A 202 19.03 5.81 1.27
CA LYS A 202 19.55 6.03 2.63
C LYS A 202 18.48 5.73 3.65
N LEU A 203 18.91 5.19 4.79
CA LEU A 203 18.13 5.12 6.02
C LEU A 203 18.90 5.86 7.10
N LEU A 204 18.25 6.80 7.77
CA LEU A 204 18.82 7.51 8.93
C LEU A 204 17.93 7.28 10.14
N ILE A 205 18.55 7.02 11.29
CA ILE A 205 17.85 6.97 12.56
C ILE A 205 17.50 8.39 12.99
N ASP A 206 16.26 8.62 13.43
CA ASP A 206 15.88 9.87 14.10
C ASP A 206 16.46 9.83 15.51
N VAL A 207 17.69 10.33 15.66
CA VAL A 207 18.44 10.27 16.92
C VAL A 207 17.70 10.98 18.05
N GLU A 208 16.93 12.03 17.75
CA GLU A 208 16.18 12.78 18.77
C GLU A 208 15.05 11.95 19.38
N ARG A 209 14.39 11.10 18.58
CA ARG A 209 13.30 10.23 19.05
C ARG A 209 13.77 8.87 19.54
N PHE A 210 14.84 8.33 18.95
CA PHE A 210 15.32 6.98 19.23
C PHE A 210 16.35 6.93 20.36
N CYS A 211 17.15 7.99 20.54
CA CYS A 211 18.25 8.01 21.49
C CYS A 211 18.04 9.04 22.61
N ASP A 212 18.69 8.81 23.75
CA ASP A 212 18.78 9.74 24.90
C ASP A 212 20.25 10.07 25.19
N GLY A 213 20.94 10.60 24.17
CA GLY A 213 22.33 11.01 24.26
C GLY A 213 23.35 9.90 24.01
N LEU A 214 24.58 10.35 23.71
CA LEU A 214 25.73 9.48 23.47
C LEU A 214 26.23 8.87 24.78
N VAL A 215 26.65 7.61 24.74
CA VAL A 215 27.37 6.99 25.85
C VAL A 215 28.79 7.54 25.89
N PRO A 216 29.21 8.19 27.00
CA PRO A 216 30.58 8.65 27.17
C PRO A 216 31.55 7.46 27.20
N TYR A 217 32.70 7.59 26.54
CA TYR A 217 33.73 6.56 26.60
C TYR A 217 34.45 6.61 27.95
N ASP A 218 34.54 5.46 28.61
CA ASP A 218 35.36 5.26 29.79
C ASP A 218 36.25 4.02 29.60
N VAL A 219 37.57 4.23 29.67
CA VAL A 219 38.57 3.18 29.52
C VAL A 219 38.38 2.03 30.52
N ASN A 220 37.87 2.32 31.71
CA ASN A 220 37.66 1.35 32.78
C ASN A 220 36.33 0.58 32.64
N ILE A 221 35.40 1.08 31.81
CA ILE A 221 34.06 0.51 31.68
C ILE A 221 33.91 -0.12 30.30
N ARG A 222 34.14 -1.43 30.22
CA ARG A 222 34.19 -2.20 28.96
C ARG A 222 32.98 -2.01 28.04
N HIS A 223 31.77 -1.88 28.58
CA HIS A 223 30.57 -1.77 27.74
C HIS A 223 30.42 -0.39 27.07
N THR A 224 31.18 0.63 27.50
CA THR A 224 31.23 1.96 26.87
C THR A 224 32.18 2.00 25.67
N HIS A 225 32.96 0.93 25.44
CA HIS A 225 33.93 0.86 24.35
C HIS A 225 33.21 0.73 23.01
N LYS A 226 33.45 1.70 22.11
CA LYS A 226 32.86 1.72 20.77
C LYS A 226 33.52 0.66 19.90
N LEU A 227 32.71 -0.06 19.12
CA LEU A 227 33.20 -0.87 18.02
C LEU A 227 33.48 0.05 16.81
N ALA A 228 34.52 -0.27 16.04
CA ALA A 228 34.85 0.49 14.82
C ALA A 228 33.63 0.56 13.89
N GLY A 229 33.38 1.75 13.32
CA GLY A 229 32.22 2.01 12.45
C GLY A 229 30.88 2.12 13.16
N ARG A 230 30.84 2.17 14.50
CA ARG A 230 29.59 2.23 15.27
C ARG A 230 29.64 3.29 16.36
N SER A 231 28.47 3.83 16.66
CA SER A 231 28.24 4.73 17.78
C SER A 231 27.33 4.07 18.82
N LEU A 232 27.44 4.51 20.06
CA LEU A 232 26.72 3.95 21.20
C LEU A 232 25.92 5.07 21.87
N PHE A 233 24.64 4.81 22.09
CA PHE A 233 23.69 5.76 22.68
C PHE A 233 22.90 5.09 23.79
N TYR A 234 22.40 5.88 24.75
CA TYR A 234 21.29 5.44 25.58
C TYR A 234 20.01 5.41 24.72
N VAL A 235 19.14 4.43 24.96
CA VAL A 235 17.85 4.35 24.26
C VAL A 235 16.86 5.32 24.89
N ASN A 236 16.09 6.01 24.06
CA ASN A 236 15.03 6.92 24.52
C ASN A 236 13.85 6.13 25.10
N ASP A 237 13.26 6.63 26.19
CA ASP A 237 12.09 6.01 26.82
C ASP A 237 10.86 5.98 25.88
N GLU A 238 10.71 6.94 24.97
CA GLU A 238 9.66 6.95 23.94
C GLU A 238 9.72 5.68 23.08
N PHE A 239 10.92 5.26 22.68
CA PHE A 239 11.09 4.00 21.96
C PHE A 239 10.71 2.81 22.84
N LEU A 240 11.21 2.75 24.08
CA LEU A 240 10.95 1.63 24.98
C LEU A 240 9.46 1.44 25.29
N LEU A 241 8.69 2.54 25.37
CA LEU A 241 7.24 2.51 25.55
C LEU A 241 6.49 1.94 24.34
N SER A 242 7.09 1.97 23.14
CA SER A 242 6.49 1.44 21.91
C SER A 242 6.80 -0.04 21.65
N VAL A 243 7.75 -0.61 22.38
CA VAL A 243 8.21 -1.99 22.25
C VAL A 243 7.29 -2.94 23.02
N SER A 244 7.04 -4.13 22.49
CA SER A 244 6.26 -5.16 23.19
C SER A 244 6.94 -5.59 24.50
N SER A 245 6.15 -6.01 25.51
CA SER A 245 6.70 -6.48 26.79
C SER A 245 7.66 -7.67 26.63
N GLU A 246 7.40 -8.56 25.67
CA GLU A 246 8.29 -9.67 25.31
C GLU A 246 9.66 -9.17 24.82
N ASN A 247 9.66 -8.24 23.86
CA ASN A 247 10.91 -7.71 23.30
C ASN A 247 11.66 -6.82 24.30
N LEU A 248 10.95 -6.09 25.17
CA LEU A 248 11.56 -5.32 26.24
C LEU A 248 12.31 -6.23 27.23
N GLY A 249 11.77 -7.42 27.52
CA GLY A 249 12.44 -8.44 28.31
C GLY A 249 13.75 -8.90 27.67
N ARG A 250 13.76 -9.11 26.34
CA ARG A 250 14.98 -9.45 25.58
C ARG A 250 16.04 -8.36 25.64
N TYR A 251 15.63 -7.11 25.41
CA TYR A 251 16.51 -5.93 25.43
C TYR A 251 17.05 -5.62 26.83
N SER A 252 16.44 -6.17 27.88
CA SER A 252 16.85 -6.00 29.28
C SER A 252 17.99 -6.94 29.70
N THR A 253 18.63 -7.65 28.77
CA THR A 253 19.75 -8.56 29.05
C THR A 253 21.08 -8.00 28.52
N PRO A 254 22.25 -8.48 29.00
CA PRO A 254 23.56 -8.07 28.48
C PRO A 254 23.86 -8.55 27.05
N GLU A 255 23.08 -9.50 26.54
CA GLU A 255 23.22 -10.00 25.18
C GLU A 255 22.74 -8.95 24.17
N LYS A 256 23.45 -8.84 23.05
CA LYS A 256 23.09 -7.89 21.98
C LYS A 256 22.00 -8.46 21.11
N HIS A 257 20.82 -7.84 21.16
CA HIS A 257 19.68 -8.23 20.34
C HIS A 257 19.50 -7.28 19.17
N ARG A 258 19.07 -7.81 18.03
CA ARG A 258 18.71 -7.01 16.85
C ARG A 258 17.44 -6.20 17.15
N ILE A 259 17.34 -4.97 16.64
CA ILE A 259 16.12 -4.17 16.78
C ILE A 259 14.94 -4.83 16.04
N GLY A 260 15.19 -5.46 14.88
CA GLY A 260 14.17 -6.17 14.13
C GLY A 260 12.93 -5.30 13.81
N PRO A 261 11.71 -5.86 13.89
CA PRO A 261 10.47 -5.16 13.52
C PRO A 261 10.06 -4.04 14.50
N GLU A 262 10.83 -3.81 15.57
CA GLU A 262 10.61 -2.69 16.48
C GLU A 262 11.10 -1.36 15.90
N LEU A 263 11.90 -1.37 14.83
CA LEU A 263 12.29 -0.17 14.09
C LEU A 263 11.10 0.40 13.29
N THR A 264 10.20 1.11 13.98
CA THR A 264 8.99 1.66 13.39
C THR A 264 9.18 3.08 12.83
N SER A 265 8.29 3.50 11.94
CA SER A 265 8.34 4.77 11.20
C SER A 265 8.59 6.07 12.00
N PRO A 266 8.30 6.18 13.31
CA PRO A 266 8.71 7.34 14.10
C PRO A 266 10.22 7.44 14.34
N PHE A 267 10.96 6.34 14.27
CA PHE A 267 12.36 6.26 14.71
C PHE A 267 13.39 6.30 13.57
N PHE A 268 12.93 6.40 12.31
CA PHE A 268 13.83 6.51 11.17
C PHE A 268 13.21 7.31 10.00
N HIS A 269 14.11 7.75 9.12
CA HIS A 269 13.82 8.29 7.80
C HIS A 269 14.44 7.37 6.76
N ILE A 270 13.75 7.20 5.63
CA ILE A 270 14.27 6.47 4.48
C ILE A 270 13.97 7.25 3.22
N PHE A 271 14.97 7.44 2.36
CA PHE A 271 14.87 8.36 1.23
C PHE A 271 15.84 8.01 0.10
N ASP A 272 15.55 8.57 -1.07
CA ASP A 272 16.44 8.59 -2.22
C ASP A 272 17.20 9.92 -2.20
N VAL A 273 18.51 9.89 -2.38
CA VAL A 273 19.31 11.12 -2.51
C VAL A 273 19.08 11.82 -3.85
N ASN A 274 18.60 11.10 -4.87
CA ASN A 274 18.37 11.60 -6.22
C ASN A 274 16.93 11.26 -6.69
N PRO A 275 15.88 11.73 -5.98
CA PRO A 275 14.52 11.41 -6.37
C PRO A 275 14.16 12.05 -7.70
N GLU A 276 13.40 11.35 -8.54
CA GLU A 276 12.84 11.95 -9.75
C GLU A 276 11.76 12.98 -9.38
N MET A 277 11.91 14.20 -9.90
CA MET A 277 11.02 15.33 -9.65
C MET A 277 10.32 15.77 -10.94
N GLU A 278 9.04 16.11 -10.84
CA GLU A 278 8.21 16.67 -11.91
C GLU A 278 7.49 17.91 -11.37
N GLY A 279 7.79 19.10 -11.93
CA GLY A 279 7.19 20.36 -11.47
C GLY A 279 7.48 20.70 -10.00
N GLY A 280 8.62 20.23 -9.45
CA GLY A 280 8.97 20.44 -8.04
C GLY A 280 8.30 19.46 -7.06
N VAL A 281 7.53 18.48 -7.57
CA VAL A 281 6.89 17.42 -6.79
C VAL A 281 7.56 16.08 -7.12
N LEU A 282 7.60 15.14 -6.16
CA LEU A 282 8.06 13.78 -6.43
C LEU A 282 7.23 13.15 -7.57
N ARG A 283 7.90 12.73 -8.64
CA ARG A 283 7.28 11.94 -9.71
C ARG A 283 6.67 10.66 -9.13
N HIS A 284 7.35 10.06 -8.16
CA HIS A 284 6.87 8.96 -7.37
C HIS A 284 6.41 9.42 -5.99
N ARG A 285 5.20 10.00 -5.88
CA ARG A 285 4.57 10.38 -4.59
C ARG A 285 4.56 9.25 -3.55
N PHE A 286 4.60 8.02 -4.03
CA PHE A 286 4.75 6.79 -3.26
C PHE A 286 5.99 6.76 -2.34
N LEU A 287 7.10 7.43 -2.70
CA LEU A 287 8.34 7.43 -1.91
C LEU A 287 8.16 8.03 -0.50
N ALA A 288 7.27 9.00 -0.35
CA ALA A 288 7.01 9.63 0.94
C ALA A 288 6.39 8.66 1.98
N TYR A 289 5.81 7.55 1.51
CA TYR A 289 5.16 6.54 2.35
C TYR A 289 6.08 5.37 2.72
N MET A 290 7.30 5.35 2.20
CA MET A 290 8.15 4.16 2.22
C MET A 290 8.42 3.63 3.63
N LYS A 291 8.71 4.51 4.60
CA LYS A 291 8.93 4.10 5.99
C LYS A 291 7.68 3.47 6.63
N TYR A 292 6.49 4.00 6.33
CA TYR A 292 5.23 3.48 6.86
C TYR A 292 4.86 2.12 6.24
N ILE A 293 5.23 1.90 4.98
CA ILE A 293 5.02 0.63 4.29
C ILE A 293 5.93 -0.45 4.86
N LEU A 294 7.23 -0.16 4.97
CA LEU A 294 8.25 -1.13 5.36
C LEU A 294 8.16 -1.53 6.84
N SER A 295 7.84 -0.56 7.70
CA SER A 295 7.77 -0.78 9.15
C SER A 295 6.36 -1.09 9.66
N SER A 296 5.43 -1.44 8.77
CA SER A 296 4.06 -1.78 9.14
C SER A 296 4.02 -3.04 9.99
N LYS A 297 3.43 -2.96 11.19
CA LYS A 297 3.18 -4.12 12.07
C LYS A 297 1.84 -4.81 11.79
N VAL A 298 0.93 -4.16 11.06
CA VAL A 298 -0.46 -4.63 10.87
C VAL A 298 -0.68 -5.37 9.55
N ALA A 299 0.25 -5.24 8.61
CA ALA A 299 0.15 -5.85 7.30
C ALA A 299 1.54 -6.01 6.67
N PRO A 300 1.79 -7.10 5.90
CA PRO A 300 3.00 -7.27 5.12
C PRO A 300 3.24 -6.11 4.14
N TYR A 301 4.52 -5.77 3.94
CA TYR A 301 4.90 -4.64 3.09
C TYR A 301 4.39 -4.72 1.63
N PRO A 302 4.25 -5.89 0.96
CA PRO A 302 3.73 -5.93 -0.40
C PRO A 302 2.27 -5.50 -0.46
N LEU A 303 1.47 -5.95 0.51
CA LEU A 303 0.08 -5.55 0.62
C LEU A 303 -0.05 -4.06 0.97
N LYS A 304 0.71 -3.58 1.95
CA LYS A 304 0.70 -2.16 2.34
C LYS A 304 1.15 -1.26 1.19
N ALA A 305 2.11 -1.71 0.37
CA ALA A 305 2.53 -1.03 -0.85
C ALA A 305 1.39 -0.94 -1.88
N ALA A 306 0.69 -2.04 -2.16
CA ALA A 306 -0.44 -2.05 -3.10
C ALA A 306 -1.58 -1.13 -2.62
N VAL A 307 -1.98 -1.21 -1.35
CA VAL A 307 -2.99 -0.32 -0.76
C VAL A 307 -2.59 1.15 -0.88
N THR A 308 -1.34 1.48 -0.52
CA THR A 308 -0.84 2.85 -0.59
C THR A 308 -0.82 3.36 -2.03
N ARG A 309 -0.33 2.54 -2.97
CA ARG A 309 -0.34 2.87 -4.40
C ARG A 309 -1.75 3.15 -4.89
N SER A 310 -2.72 2.27 -4.63
CA SER A 310 -4.10 2.48 -5.05
C SER A 310 -4.70 3.78 -4.50
N ASN A 311 -4.45 4.13 -3.24
CA ASN A 311 -4.94 5.40 -2.66
C ASN A 311 -4.31 6.62 -3.35
N ILE A 312 -3.00 6.60 -3.64
CA ILE A 312 -2.31 7.70 -4.32
C ILE A 312 -2.87 7.90 -5.73
N GLU A 313 -3.03 6.81 -6.49
CA GLU A 313 -3.52 6.87 -7.86
C GLU A 313 -5.02 7.17 -7.91
N TYR A 314 -5.79 6.80 -6.88
CA TYR A 314 -7.19 7.24 -6.73
C TYR A 314 -7.30 8.75 -6.58
N ASN A 315 -6.50 9.35 -5.71
CA ASN A 315 -6.48 10.81 -5.54
C ASN A 315 -6.08 11.52 -6.84
N LYS A 316 -5.15 10.91 -7.60
CA LYS A 316 -4.75 11.41 -8.91
C LYS A 316 -5.88 11.33 -9.93
N LEU A 317 -6.65 10.24 -9.94
CA LEU A 317 -7.84 10.07 -10.76
C LEU A 317 -8.90 11.12 -10.43
N THR A 318 -9.25 11.29 -9.15
CA THR A 318 -10.27 12.25 -8.70
C THR A 318 -9.85 13.69 -9.03
N ASP A 319 -8.60 14.07 -8.77
CA ASP A 319 -8.06 15.37 -9.16
C ASP A 319 -8.10 15.59 -10.68
N CYS A 320 -7.79 14.56 -11.46
CA CYS A 320 -7.84 14.63 -12.92
C CYS A 320 -9.26 14.87 -13.42
N VAL A 321 -10.26 14.09 -12.98
CA VAL A 321 -11.65 14.22 -13.46
C VAL A 321 -12.34 15.51 -13.00
N ARG A 322 -11.82 16.17 -11.96
CA ARG A 322 -12.28 17.50 -11.50
C ARG A 322 -11.83 18.65 -12.42
N ALA A 323 -10.90 18.42 -13.35
CA ALA A 323 -10.47 19.47 -14.27
C ALA A 323 -11.63 20.02 -15.11
N GLU A 324 -11.63 21.32 -15.39
CA GLU A 324 -12.73 22.00 -16.12
C GLU A 324 -12.98 21.36 -17.49
N ALA A 325 -11.93 20.87 -18.15
CA ALA A 325 -12.02 20.15 -19.42
C ALA A 325 -12.92 18.90 -19.36
N PHE A 326 -13.11 18.32 -18.17
CA PHE A 326 -13.94 17.13 -17.94
C PHE A 326 -15.27 17.43 -17.25
N ARG A 327 -15.64 18.70 -17.11
CA ARG A 327 -16.87 19.11 -16.43
C ARG A 327 -18.13 18.45 -16.98
N HIS A 328 -18.26 18.38 -18.30
CA HIS A 328 -19.45 17.87 -19.00
C HIS A 328 -19.56 16.33 -19.07
N TYR A 329 -18.69 15.62 -18.35
CA TYR A 329 -18.60 14.17 -18.38
C TYR A 329 -18.91 13.56 -17.02
N SER A 330 -19.49 12.36 -17.05
CA SER A 330 -19.81 11.58 -15.85
C SER A 330 -18.77 10.48 -15.65
N PHE A 331 -18.40 10.24 -14.40
CA PHE A 331 -17.44 9.21 -14.01
C PHE A 331 -17.97 8.44 -12.81
N ALA A 332 -17.97 7.11 -12.90
CA ALA A 332 -18.11 6.23 -11.76
C ALA A 332 -16.80 5.46 -11.60
N SER A 333 -16.03 5.71 -10.55
CA SER A 333 -14.69 5.14 -10.42
C SER A 333 -14.56 4.30 -9.16
N PHE A 334 -14.53 2.98 -9.34
CA PHE A 334 -14.32 2.00 -8.29
C PHE A 334 -12.82 1.71 -8.17
N THR A 335 -12.26 2.03 -7.00
CA THR A 335 -10.84 1.86 -6.73
C THR A 335 -10.60 0.90 -5.58
N GLY A 336 -9.59 0.05 -5.72
CA GLY A 336 -9.26 -0.95 -4.71
C GLY A 336 -7.87 -1.56 -4.92
N VAL A 337 -7.68 -2.75 -4.36
CA VAL A 337 -6.50 -3.58 -4.57
C VAL A 337 -6.93 -4.90 -5.18
N PHE A 338 -6.30 -5.27 -6.29
CA PHE A 338 -6.44 -6.61 -6.85
C PHE A 338 -5.53 -7.57 -6.08
N ILE A 339 -6.08 -8.70 -5.65
CA ILE A 339 -5.33 -9.75 -4.95
C ILE A 339 -5.32 -10.95 -5.89
N ASP A 340 -4.14 -11.25 -6.40
CA ASP A 340 -3.97 -12.21 -7.47
C ASP A 340 -3.63 -13.58 -6.90
N MET A 341 -4.37 -14.58 -7.32
CA MET A 341 -4.19 -15.97 -6.89
C MET A 341 -4.13 -16.85 -8.13
N TYR A 342 -3.34 -17.91 -8.08
CA TYR A 342 -3.35 -18.94 -9.12
C TYR A 342 -4.12 -20.16 -8.62
N ASP A 343 -5.23 -20.49 -9.30
CA ASP A 343 -6.02 -21.68 -9.02
C ASP A 343 -5.44 -22.86 -9.80
N VAL A 344 -4.75 -23.75 -9.10
CA VAL A 344 -4.11 -24.94 -9.69
C VAL A 344 -5.17 -25.87 -10.34
N ALA A 345 -6.35 -26.01 -9.73
CA ALA A 345 -7.40 -26.89 -10.24
C ALA A 345 -8.00 -26.35 -11.55
N LYS A 346 -8.08 -25.02 -11.69
CA LYS A 346 -8.55 -24.37 -12.93
C LYS A 346 -7.43 -24.05 -13.92
N ARG A 347 -6.18 -24.14 -13.48
CA ARG A 347 -4.98 -23.68 -14.20
C ARG A 347 -5.13 -22.25 -14.71
N SER A 348 -5.66 -21.38 -13.85
CA SER A 348 -6.02 -20.01 -14.23
C SER A 348 -5.78 -19.04 -13.08
N TYR A 349 -5.54 -17.78 -13.44
CA TYR A 349 -5.51 -16.70 -12.47
C TYR A 349 -6.92 -16.31 -12.05
N VAL A 350 -7.04 -15.99 -10.77
CA VAL A 350 -8.25 -15.49 -10.14
C VAL A 350 -7.91 -14.22 -9.39
N ASN A 351 -8.72 -13.20 -9.56
CA ASN A 351 -8.54 -11.92 -8.91
C ASN A 351 -9.64 -11.73 -7.86
N LEU A 352 -9.22 -11.54 -6.62
CA LEU A 352 -10.07 -10.94 -5.61
C LEU A 352 -9.87 -9.41 -5.65
N PHE A 353 -10.84 -8.67 -5.13
CA PHE A 353 -10.81 -7.22 -5.12
C PHE A 353 -11.22 -6.69 -3.75
N GLN A 354 -10.31 -5.93 -3.14
CA GLN A 354 -10.58 -5.20 -1.92
C GLN A 354 -10.86 -3.73 -2.26
N PRO A 355 -12.12 -3.25 -2.21
CA PRO A 355 -12.41 -1.85 -2.51
C PRO A 355 -11.83 -0.93 -1.43
N ILE A 356 -11.31 0.21 -1.88
CA ILE A 356 -10.91 1.37 -1.07
C ILE A 356 -12.03 2.41 -1.08
N GLY A 357 -12.72 2.56 -2.21
CA GLY A 357 -13.85 3.46 -2.33
C GLY A 357 -14.39 3.57 -3.75
N CYS A 358 -15.38 4.44 -3.90
CA CYS A 358 -15.97 4.79 -5.17
C CYS A 358 -16.21 6.30 -5.26
N SER A 359 -15.92 6.92 -6.41
CA SER A 359 -16.32 8.29 -6.70
C SER A 359 -17.36 8.34 -7.81
N LEU A 360 -18.46 9.06 -7.59
CA LEU A 360 -19.47 9.36 -8.60
C LEU A 360 -19.46 10.85 -8.95
N LYS A 361 -18.88 11.19 -10.10
CA LYS A 361 -18.96 12.52 -10.70
C LYS A 361 -20.08 12.55 -11.71
N THR A 362 -21.02 13.48 -11.56
CA THR A 362 -22.06 13.73 -12.55
C THR A 362 -21.64 14.82 -13.53
N ALA A 363 -22.13 14.75 -14.76
CA ALA A 363 -21.93 15.80 -15.74
C ALA A 363 -22.38 17.17 -15.19
N ASP A 364 -21.65 18.20 -15.61
CA ASP A 364 -21.81 19.61 -15.23
C ASP A 364 -21.46 19.95 -13.78
N ARG A 365 -21.10 18.95 -12.97
CA ARG A 365 -20.50 19.13 -11.64
C ARG A 365 -18.98 18.96 -11.70
N ILE A 366 -18.28 19.72 -10.87
CA ILE A 366 -16.84 19.58 -10.66
C ILE A 366 -16.57 18.52 -9.58
N ARG A 367 -17.32 18.57 -8.48
CA ARG A 367 -17.18 17.65 -7.36
C ARG A 367 -18.04 16.41 -7.55
N GLU A 368 -17.43 15.28 -7.24
CA GLU A 368 -18.00 13.96 -7.09
C GLU A 368 -18.67 13.78 -5.72
N HIS A 369 -19.47 12.72 -5.62
CA HIS A 369 -19.84 12.09 -4.36
C HIS A 369 -18.90 10.91 -4.11
N GLU A 370 -18.22 10.89 -2.97
CA GLU A 370 -17.31 9.81 -2.59
C GLU A 370 -17.99 8.85 -1.63
N PHE A 371 -17.82 7.56 -1.87
CA PHE A 371 -18.18 6.47 -0.97
C PHE A 371 -16.89 5.84 -0.43
N SER A 372 -16.78 5.76 0.89
CA SER A 372 -15.76 4.95 1.55
C SER A 372 -15.96 3.46 1.30
N ALA A 373 -14.93 2.65 1.59
CA ALA A 373 -15.04 1.19 1.52
C ALA A 373 -16.19 0.63 2.37
N ALA A 374 -16.46 1.22 3.53
CA ALA A 374 -17.52 0.79 4.43
C ALA A 374 -18.90 1.11 3.87
N GLU A 375 -19.12 2.34 3.39
CA GLU A 375 -20.38 2.76 2.76
C GLU A 375 -20.65 1.97 1.48
N LEU A 376 -19.62 1.68 0.69
CA LEU A 376 -19.76 0.86 -0.52
C LEU A 376 -20.18 -0.57 -0.18
N ARG A 377 -19.61 -1.16 0.87
CA ARG A 377 -19.98 -2.51 1.34
C ARG A 377 -21.42 -2.53 1.84
N GLU A 378 -21.81 -1.57 2.67
CA GLU A 378 -23.19 -1.43 3.15
C GLU A 378 -24.17 -1.30 1.97
N ALA A 379 -23.83 -0.48 0.96
CA ALA A 379 -24.62 -0.36 -0.26
C ALA A 379 -24.70 -1.69 -1.04
N PHE A 380 -23.66 -2.51 -1.01
CA PHE A 380 -23.59 -3.79 -1.74
C PHE A 380 -24.31 -4.95 -1.03
N ASP A 381 -24.41 -4.93 0.30
CA ASP A 381 -25.00 -6.02 1.10
C ASP A 381 -26.50 -6.22 0.79
N GLY A 382 -27.20 -5.15 0.43
CA GLY A 382 -28.61 -5.20 0.01
C GLY A 382 -28.85 -5.52 -1.46
N LEU A 383 -27.80 -5.65 -2.27
CA LEU A 383 -27.91 -5.78 -3.72
C LEU A 383 -27.62 -7.21 -4.19
N SER A 384 -28.48 -7.71 -5.07
CA SER A 384 -28.14 -8.87 -5.88
C SER A 384 -27.21 -8.45 -7.01
N PRO A 385 -26.09 -9.16 -7.26
CA PRO A 385 -25.22 -8.86 -8.39
C PRO A 385 -26.01 -8.86 -9.70
N ALA A 386 -25.75 -7.89 -10.57
CA ALA A 386 -26.27 -7.91 -11.93
C ALA A 386 -25.84 -9.21 -12.64
N LYS A 387 -26.61 -9.65 -13.64
CA LYS A 387 -26.18 -10.76 -14.49
C LYS A 387 -25.21 -10.25 -15.55
N PRO A 388 -24.15 -11.00 -15.87
CA PRO A 388 -23.27 -10.62 -16.96
C PRO A 388 -24.02 -10.74 -18.29
N VAL A 389 -23.71 -9.86 -19.25
CA VAL A 389 -24.26 -9.89 -20.61
C VAL A 389 -23.75 -11.13 -21.36
N ILE A 390 -22.52 -11.54 -21.07
CA ILE A 390 -21.89 -12.75 -21.60
C ILE A 390 -21.61 -13.69 -20.41
N PRO A 391 -21.99 -14.99 -20.46
CA PRO A 391 -21.74 -15.91 -19.36
C PRO A 391 -20.26 -15.98 -18.97
N LEU A 392 -19.96 -15.91 -17.66
CA LEU A 392 -18.59 -15.91 -17.14
C LEU A 392 -17.81 -17.17 -17.55
N LYS A 393 -18.41 -18.36 -17.50
CA LYS A 393 -17.76 -19.58 -18.00
C LYS A 393 -17.34 -19.51 -19.46
N GLY A 394 -18.04 -18.74 -20.30
CA GLY A 394 -17.68 -18.55 -21.71
C GLY A 394 -16.45 -17.68 -21.92
N VAL A 395 -16.11 -16.82 -20.96
CA VAL A 395 -14.95 -15.90 -21.06
C VAL A 395 -13.80 -16.29 -20.13
N LEU A 396 -14.09 -16.63 -18.87
CA LEU A 396 -13.12 -16.97 -17.84
C LEU A 396 -12.82 -18.48 -17.77
N GLY A 397 -13.68 -19.31 -18.34
CA GLY A 397 -13.63 -20.78 -18.20
C GLY A 397 -14.27 -21.31 -16.91
N TYR A 398 -14.79 -20.43 -16.04
CA TYR A 398 -15.49 -20.77 -14.80
C TYR A 398 -16.57 -19.73 -14.46
N ASP A 399 -17.59 -20.14 -13.71
CA ASP A 399 -18.71 -19.28 -13.31
C ASP A 399 -18.52 -18.63 -11.94
N ASN A 400 -17.89 -19.33 -11.00
CA ASN A 400 -17.60 -18.86 -9.64
C ASN A 400 -16.24 -19.34 -9.13
N ALA A 401 -15.84 -18.76 -8.00
CA ALA A 401 -14.56 -19.01 -7.34
C ALA A 401 -14.71 -19.01 -5.81
N ASP A 402 -15.85 -19.50 -5.30
CA ASP A 402 -16.22 -19.39 -3.88
C ASP A 402 -15.20 -20.08 -2.96
N HIS A 403 -14.58 -21.17 -3.42
CA HIS A 403 -13.52 -21.86 -2.69
C HIS A 403 -12.28 -20.98 -2.51
N LEU A 404 -11.95 -20.09 -3.44
CA LEU A 404 -10.78 -19.21 -3.32
C LEU A 404 -11.00 -18.04 -2.36
N ILE A 405 -12.25 -17.58 -2.20
CA ILE A 405 -12.59 -16.67 -1.10
C ILE A 405 -12.35 -17.36 0.24
N ALA A 406 -12.69 -18.65 0.35
CA ALA A 406 -12.41 -19.44 1.55
C ALA A 406 -10.90 -19.64 1.79
N ASP A 407 -10.11 -19.75 0.71
CA ASP A 407 -8.64 -19.85 0.78
C ASP A 407 -7.95 -18.51 1.14
N PHE A 408 -8.67 -17.38 1.09
CA PHE A 408 -8.17 -16.10 1.58
C PHE A 408 -8.22 -16.03 3.12
N THR A 409 -7.14 -16.47 3.73
CA THR A 409 -6.99 -16.61 5.20
C THR A 409 -6.40 -15.38 5.89
N PHE A 410 -5.90 -14.37 5.17
CA PHE A 410 -5.32 -13.18 5.80
C PHE A 410 -6.34 -12.47 6.68
N ARG A 411 -5.98 -12.24 7.94
CA ARG A 411 -6.71 -11.40 8.88
C ARG A 411 -5.70 -10.46 9.52
N PRO A 412 -5.89 -9.15 9.42
CA PRO A 412 -4.97 -8.22 10.05
C PRO A 412 -5.02 -8.42 11.56
N GLU A 413 -3.87 -8.39 12.22
CA GLU A 413 -3.83 -8.45 13.69
C GLU A 413 -4.57 -7.23 14.25
N ASN A 414 -5.50 -7.44 15.17
CA ASN A 414 -6.19 -6.35 15.86
C ASN A 414 -5.13 -5.53 16.62
N PRO A 415 -4.91 -4.24 16.30
CA PRO A 415 -4.06 -3.41 17.11
C PRO A 415 -4.79 -3.17 18.43
N THR A 416 -4.46 -3.93 19.46
CA THR A 416 -4.82 -3.60 20.86
C THR A 416 -4.03 -2.40 21.38
N THR A 417 -3.44 -1.59 20.49
CA THR A 417 -2.63 -0.41 20.84
C THR A 417 -3.03 0.75 19.93
N PRO A 418 -3.48 1.88 20.48
CA PRO A 418 -3.95 3.01 19.67
C PRO A 418 -2.78 3.57 18.84
N THR A 419 -2.95 3.60 17.51
CA THR A 419 -2.09 4.35 16.60
C THR A 419 -2.31 5.85 16.86
N LEU A 420 -1.34 6.47 17.53
CA LEU A 420 -1.17 7.92 17.58
C LEU A 420 -1.07 8.45 16.14
N GLY A 421 -2.09 9.18 15.70
CA GLY A 421 -2.20 9.72 14.35
C GLY A 421 -3.47 10.51 14.09
N GLN A 422 -4.50 10.38 14.93
CA GLN A 422 -5.58 11.36 14.98
C GLN A 422 -5.11 12.58 15.77
N SER A 423 -4.46 13.52 15.07
CA SER A 423 -4.44 14.91 15.49
C SER A 423 -5.89 15.37 15.66
N ARG A 424 -6.39 15.35 16.90
CA ARG A 424 -7.58 16.10 17.29
C ARG A 424 -7.34 17.56 16.94
N ARG A 425 -8.02 18.05 15.90
CA ARG A 425 -8.18 19.50 15.74
C ARG A 425 -9.02 19.99 16.92
N GLY A 426 -8.42 20.85 17.73
CA GLY A 426 -9.16 21.84 18.50
C GLY A 426 -9.71 22.93 17.59
#